data_AF-A0A9P4N5L0-F1
#
_entry.id   AF-A0A9P4N5L0-F1
#
_cell.length_a   1.000
_cell.length_b   1.000
_cell.length_c   1.000
_cell.angle_alpha   90.00
_cell.angle_beta   90.00
_cell.angle_gamma   90.00
#
_symmetry.space_group_name_H-M   'P 1'
#
loop_
_entity.id
_entity.type
_entity.pdbx_description
1 polymer ?
#
loop_
_entity_poly.entity_id
_entity_poly.type
_entity_poly.pdbx_seq_one_letter_code
_entity_poly.pdbx_strand_id
1 'polypeptide(L)'
;MSRLQNRMTEGAKAAIKMILDNEENIDFEESSLACKDIDINISDPAAYRSVDDLVKQLRAPKESFRGPAGFRIPMIWVVKVVGEQHFDKDYATKWRSLKENSKLRTHGIRAGLPPTLYNWLCGHHIPDLYNASYEAVFVPDCELKKESKLWRLA
;
A
#
# COMPACT_ATOMS: atom_id res chain seq x y z
N MET A 1 70.00 9.83 11.14
CA MET A 1 68.58 10.10 11.48
C MET A 1 68.02 11.09 10.45
N SER A 2 67.80 10.63 9.22
CA SER A 2 66.51 10.28 8.58
C SER A 2 65.62 11.47 8.18
N ARG A 3 66.09 12.30 7.24
CA ARG A 3 65.29 13.32 6.51
C ARG A 3 64.40 12.72 5.40
N LEU A 4 64.42 11.40 5.22
CA LEU A 4 63.75 10.69 4.12
C LEU A 4 62.31 10.24 4.45
N GLN A 5 61.89 10.30 5.71
CA GLN A 5 60.52 9.88 6.10
C GLN A 5 59.45 11.00 5.99
N ASN A 6 59.84 12.28 5.84
CA ASN A 6 58.89 13.39 5.79
C ASN A 6 58.38 13.77 4.39
N ARG A 7 58.85 13.10 3.31
CA ARG A 7 58.43 13.44 1.94
C ARG A 7 57.26 12.63 1.39
N MET A 8 56.90 11.51 2.03
CA MET A 8 55.78 10.67 1.56
C MET A 8 54.40 11.09 2.09
N THR A 9 54.32 12.01 3.05
CA THR A 9 53.04 12.40 3.67
C THR A 9 52.37 13.62 3.02
N GLU A 10 53.14 14.46 2.31
CA GLU A 10 52.60 15.69 1.72
C GLU A 10 51.82 15.42 0.42
N GLY A 11 52.23 14.43 -0.38
CA GLY A 11 51.48 14.01 -1.57
C GLY A 11 50.12 13.39 -1.23
N ALA A 12 50.06 12.58 -0.16
CA ALA A 12 48.82 11.95 0.30
C ALA A 12 47.83 12.97 0.89
N LYS A 13 48.31 13.99 1.61
CA LYS A 13 47.46 15.07 2.13
C LYS A 13 46.85 15.94 1.02
N ALA A 14 47.59 16.20 -0.06
CA ALA A 14 47.07 16.95 -1.20
C ALA A 14 45.96 16.19 -1.93
N ALA A 15 46.09 14.87 -2.09
CA ALA A 15 45.07 14.03 -2.73
C ALA A 15 43.78 13.94 -1.88
N ILE A 16 43.89 13.84 -0.55
CA ILE A 16 42.71 13.80 0.34
C ILE A 16 41.97 15.14 0.35
N LYS A 17 42.68 16.27 0.29
CA LYS A 17 42.05 17.60 0.22
C LYS A 17 41.22 17.79 -1.07
N MET A 18 41.70 17.28 -2.20
CA MET A 18 40.96 17.34 -3.47
C MET A 18 39.65 16.53 -3.47
N ILE A 19 39.52 15.50 -2.62
CA ILE A 19 38.30 14.70 -2.52
C ILE A 19 37.24 15.39 -1.66
N LEU A 20 37.65 16.18 -0.67
CA LEU A 20 36.73 16.83 0.28
C LEU A 20 36.17 18.17 -0.22
N ASP A 21 36.85 18.83 -1.16
CA ASP A 21 36.39 20.12 -1.71
C ASP A 21 35.35 19.97 -2.84
N ASN A 22 34.82 18.75 -3.07
CA ASN A 22 33.87 18.46 -4.17
C ASN A 22 32.41 18.25 -3.70
N GLU A 23 32.07 18.69 -2.48
CA GLU A 23 30.74 18.51 -1.86
C GLU A 23 29.83 19.75 -1.89
N GLU A 24 30.20 20.84 -2.58
CA GLU A 24 29.36 22.05 -2.64
C GLU A 24 29.00 22.43 -4.08
N ASN A 25 28.02 21.72 -4.64
CA ASN A 25 27.00 22.28 -5.54
C ASN A 25 25.99 21.18 -5.88
N ILE A 26 25.16 20.84 -4.89
CA ILE A 26 23.83 20.33 -5.20
C ILE A 26 22.94 21.56 -5.16
N ASP A 27 22.72 22.13 -6.34
CA ASP A 27 21.70 23.15 -6.56
C ASP A 27 20.40 22.62 -5.97
N PHE A 28 19.94 23.29 -4.92
CA PHE A 28 18.63 23.11 -4.33
C PHE A 28 17.63 23.74 -5.29
N GLU A 29 17.46 23.12 -6.46
CA GLU A 29 16.29 23.39 -7.29
C GLU A 29 15.08 23.06 -6.42
N GLU A 30 14.31 24.11 -6.18
CA GLU A 30 12.94 24.15 -5.72
C GLU A 30 12.04 23.33 -6.68
N SER A 31 12.30 22.03 -6.77
CA SER A 31 11.34 21.05 -7.24
C SER A 31 10.23 21.06 -6.21
N SER A 32 9.25 21.93 -6.46
CA SER A 32 7.86 21.50 -6.59
C SER A 32 7.74 20.03 -6.22
N LEU A 33 7.22 19.75 -5.02
CA LEU A 33 6.73 18.44 -4.62
C LEU A 33 5.54 18.09 -5.53
N ALA A 34 5.83 17.92 -6.81
CA ALA A 34 5.30 16.85 -7.61
C ALA A 34 5.38 15.62 -6.71
N CYS A 35 4.20 15.13 -6.34
CA CYS A 35 4.02 13.75 -5.95
C CYS A 35 4.90 12.96 -6.91
N LYS A 36 6.04 12.45 -6.43
CA LYS A 36 6.73 11.39 -7.15
C LYS A 36 5.70 10.28 -7.16
N ASP A 37 4.97 10.19 -8.26
CA ASP A 37 4.25 9.02 -8.67
C ASP A 37 5.29 7.92 -8.53
N ILE A 38 5.20 7.19 -7.42
CA ILE A 38 5.90 5.94 -7.28
C ILE A 38 5.22 5.13 -8.37
N ASP A 39 5.82 5.12 -9.55
CA ASP A 39 5.61 4.11 -10.57
C ASP A 39 6.06 2.80 -9.92
N ILE A 40 5.20 2.28 -9.05
CA ILE A 40 5.26 0.92 -8.53
C ILE A 40 4.95 0.10 -9.76
N ASN A 41 6.04 -0.24 -10.45
CA ASN A 41 6.10 -1.02 -11.67
C ASN A 41 5.01 -2.10 -11.65
N ILE A 42 3.92 -1.84 -12.40
CA ILE A 42 2.65 -2.58 -12.37
C ILE A 42 2.82 -4.06 -12.75
N SER A 43 3.98 -4.39 -13.33
CA SER A 43 4.31 -5.71 -13.85
C SER A 43 5.11 -6.59 -12.91
N ASP A 44 5.66 -6.06 -11.81
CA ASP A 44 6.44 -6.86 -10.85
C ASP A 44 5.52 -7.39 -9.73
N PRO A 45 5.19 -8.70 -9.70
CA PRO A 45 4.39 -9.28 -8.63
C PRO A 45 5.07 -9.16 -7.25
N ALA A 46 6.37 -8.88 -7.15
CA ALA A 46 7.08 -8.65 -5.89
C ALA A 46 7.05 -7.19 -5.40
N ALA A 47 6.71 -6.23 -6.27
CA ALA A 47 6.75 -4.79 -5.94
C ALA A 47 5.51 -4.28 -5.17
N TYR A 48 4.49 -5.11 -4.97
CA TYR A 48 3.31 -4.72 -4.21
C TYR A 48 3.61 -4.55 -2.72
N ARG A 49 2.95 -3.57 -2.09
CA ARG A 49 2.75 -3.55 -0.63
C ARG A 49 2.34 -4.96 -0.17
N SER A 50 2.87 -5.39 0.97
CA SER A 50 2.46 -6.68 1.54
C SER A 50 0.92 -6.73 1.61
N VAL A 51 0.33 -7.89 1.33
CA VAL A 51 -1.15 -8.03 1.39
C VAL A 51 -1.66 -7.55 2.75
N ASP A 52 -0.89 -7.77 3.81
CA ASP A 52 -1.15 -7.25 5.16
C ASP A 52 -1.26 -5.73 5.21
N ASP A 53 -0.40 -4.98 4.51
CA ASP A 53 -0.46 -3.51 4.49
C ASP A 53 -1.65 -2.98 3.70
N LEU A 54 -2.05 -3.67 2.63
CA LEU A 54 -3.29 -3.36 1.91
C LEU A 54 -4.51 -3.62 2.79
N VAL A 55 -4.56 -4.78 3.45
CA VAL A 55 -5.66 -5.12 4.38
C VAL A 55 -5.72 -4.13 5.54
N LYS A 56 -4.59 -3.72 6.12
CA LYS A 56 -4.55 -2.67 7.17
C LYS A 56 -5.18 -1.37 6.69
N GLN A 57 -4.89 -0.94 5.46
CA GLN A 57 -5.46 0.29 4.89
C GLN A 57 -6.96 0.15 4.61
N LEU A 58 -7.41 -1.01 4.13
CA LEU A 58 -8.82 -1.28 3.90
C LEU A 58 -9.61 -1.41 5.20
N ARG A 59 -8.99 -1.86 6.30
CA ARG A 59 -9.63 -1.95 7.62
C ARG A 59 -9.76 -0.61 8.34
N ALA A 60 -8.96 0.38 7.98
CA ALA A 60 -9.00 1.72 8.55
C ALA A 60 -9.14 2.80 7.45
N PRO A 61 -10.24 2.79 6.67
CA PRO A 61 -10.43 3.80 5.65
C PRO A 61 -10.60 5.16 6.34
N LYS A 62 -9.67 6.08 6.11
CA LYS A 62 -9.81 7.49 6.55
C LYS A 62 -11.09 8.13 6.01
N GLU A 63 -11.55 7.65 4.84
CA GLU A 63 -12.74 8.12 4.12
C GLU A 63 -13.98 7.24 4.37
N SER A 64 -13.97 6.32 5.34
CA SER A 64 -15.17 5.51 5.62
C SER A 64 -16.19 6.28 6.45
N PHE A 65 -17.45 6.15 6.05
CA PHE A 65 -18.56 6.60 6.88
C PHE A 65 -18.74 5.60 8.02
N ARG A 66 -18.28 5.97 9.21
CA ARG A 66 -18.49 5.18 10.42
C ARG A 66 -19.93 5.32 10.87
N GLY A 67 -20.66 4.21 10.86
CA GLY A 67 -21.99 4.10 11.43
C GLY A 67 -21.95 3.51 12.84
N PRO A 68 -23.10 3.48 13.54
CA PRO A 68 -23.19 2.94 14.91
C PRO A 68 -22.89 1.43 15.01
N ALA A 69 -22.95 0.68 13.91
CA ALA A 69 -22.78 -0.78 13.89
C ALA A 69 -21.61 -1.27 13.03
N GLY A 70 -20.83 -0.37 12.43
CA GLY A 70 -19.82 -0.72 11.42
C GLY A 70 -19.39 0.47 10.57
N PHE A 71 -18.79 0.21 9.42
CA PHE A 71 -18.27 1.23 8.51
C PHE A 71 -18.70 0.91 7.07
N ARG A 72 -19.00 1.97 6.32
CA ARG A 72 -19.25 1.87 4.88
C ARG A 72 -17.97 2.16 4.13
N ILE A 73 -17.54 1.21 3.29
CA ILE A 73 -16.38 1.35 2.43
C ILE A 73 -16.88 1.58 1.00
N PRO A 74 -16.56 2.74 0.39
CA PRO A 74 -16.93 2.97 -0.98
C PRO A 74 -15.97 2.25 -1.94
N MET A 75 -16.49 1.71 -3.05
CA MET A 75 -15.72 0.98 -4.06
C MET A 75 -14.62 1.85 -4.65
N ILE A 76 -14.88 3.15 -4.85
CA ILE A 76 -13.87 4.10 -5.34
C ILE A 76 -12.64 4.18 -4.43
N TRP A 77 -12.84 4.09 -3.11
CA TRP A 77 -11.73 4.06 -2.15
C TRP A 77 -10.94 2.76 -2.27
N VAL A 78 -11.62 1.62 -2.35
CA VAL A 78 -10.94 0.32 -2.50
C VAL A 78 -10.10 0.31 -3.78
N VAL A 79 -10.66 0.78 -4.89
CA VAL A 79 -9.95 0.86 -6.17
C VAL A 79 -8.72 1.78 -6.06
N LYS A 80 -8.82 2.91 -5.36
CA LYS A 80 -7.66 3.79 -5.11
C LYS A 80 -6.57 3.10 -4.27
N VAL A 81 -6.95 2.34 -3.24
CA VAL A 81 -5.99 1.67 -2.34
C VAL A 81 -5.35 0.45 -2.97
N VAL A 82 -6.15 -0.38 -3.65
CA VAL A 82 -5.71 -1.66 -4.22
C VAL A 82 -5.12 -1.47 -5.61
N GLY A 83 -5.61 -0.51 -6.39
CA GLY A 83 -5.23 -0.27 -7.78
C GLY A 83 -6.23 -0.87 -8.77
N GLU A 84 -6.56 -0.13 -9.83
CA GLU A 84 -7.58 -0.52 -10.81
C GLU A 84 -7.22 -1.80 -11.58
N GLN A 85 -5.93 -2.07 -11.75
CA GLN A 85 -5.37 -3.26 -12.40
C GLN A 85 -5.81 -4.59 -11.77
N HIS A 86 -6.18 -4.59 -10.49
CA HIS A 86 -6.64 -5.79 -9.77
C HIS A 86 -8.12 -6.11 -9.96
N PHE A 87 -8.85 -5.23 -10.63
CA PHE A 87 -10.28 -5.37 -10.82
C PHE A 87 -10.62 -5.69 -12.27
N ASP A 88 -11.59 -6.57 -12.46
CA ASP A 88 -12.32 -6.72 -13.70
C ASP A 88 -13.40 -5.64 -13.74
N LYS A 89 -13.47 -4.92 -14.86
CA LYS A 89 -14.52 -3.92 -15.10
C LYS A 89 -15.69 -4.62 -15.79
N ASP A 90 -16.79 -4.78 -15.08
CA ASP A 90 -18.03 -5.18 -15.72
C ASP A 90 -18.74 -3.93 -16.28
N TYR A 91 -18.75 -3.81 -17.61
CA TYR A 91 -19.36 -2.66 -18.28
C TYR A 91 -20.89 -2.62 -18.12
N ALA A 92 -21.53 -3.77 -17.91
CA ALA A 92 -22.98 -3.91 -17.83
C ALA A 92 -23.51 -3.46 -16.47
N THR A 93 -22.90 -3.94 -15.38
CA THR A 93 -23.32 -3.63 -14.01
C THR A 93 -22.59 -2.43 -13.42
N LYS A 94 -21.54 -1.93 -14.10
CA LYS A 94 -20.56 -0.97 -13.56
C LYS A 94 -19.87 -1.47 -12.29
N TRP A 95 -20.02 -2.75 -11.97
CA TRP A 95 -19.38 -3.36 -10.82
C TRP A 95 -17.90 -3.62 -11.09
N ARG A 96 -17.12 -3.63 -10.01
CA ARG A 96 -15.72 -3.99 -10.04
C ARG A 96 -15.51 -5.17 -9.10
N SER A 97 -15.09 -6.31 -9.66
CA SER A 97 -14.73 -7.50 -8.90
C SER A 97 -13.23 -7.75 -8.99
N LEU A 98 -12.64 -8.36 -7.97
CA LEU A 98 -11.23 -8.74 -7.99
C LEU A 98 -10.99 -9.84 -9.01
N LYS A 99 -9.96 -9.63 -9.84
CA LYS A 99 -9.43 -10.65 -10.74
C LYS A 99 -9.04 -11.90 -9.97
N GLU A 100 -9.16 -13.04 -10.66
CA GLU A 100 -8.78 -14.34 -10.09
C GLU A 100 -7.31 -14.40 -9.68
N ASN A 101 -6.42 -13.73 -10.42
CA ASN A 101 -4.99 -13.65 -10.12
C ASN A 101 -4.61 -12.58 -9.09
N SER A 102 -5.58 -11.87 -8.50
CA SER A 102 -5.29 -10.84 -7.50
C SER A 102 -4.81 -11.47 -6.20
N LYS A 103 -3.64 -11.05 -5.70
CA LYS A 103 -3.11 -11.50 -4.41
C LYS A 103 -4.06 -11.23 -3.25
N LEU A 104 -4.84 -10.15 -3.32
CA LEU A 104 -5.85 -9.84 -2.31
C LEU A 104 -6.99 -10.86 -2.31
N ARG A 105 -7.33 -11.44 -3.46
CA ARG A 105 -8.29 -12.53 -3.57
C ARG A 105 -7.72 -13.83 -3.00
N THR A 106 -6.48 -14.17 -3.29
CA THR A 106 -5.88 -15.42 -2.79
C THR A 106 -5.52 -15.37 -1.30
N HIS A 107 -5.05 -14.22 -0.80
CA HIS A 107 -4.44 -14.10 0.52
C HIS A 107 -5.19 -13.15 1.48
N GLY A 108 -6.20 -12.41 1.00
CA GLY A 108 -6.87 -11.37 1.79
C GLY A 108 -7.49 -11.89 3.08
N ILE A 109 -8.21 -13.03 3.04
CA ILE A 109 -8.80 -13.65 4.24
C ILE A 109 -7.71 -14.00 5.26
N ARG A 110 -6.61 -14.61 4.81
CA ARG A 110 -5.49 -14.99 5.70
C ARG A 110 -4.79 -13.77 6.30
N ALA A 111 -4.72 -12.67 5.55
CA ALA A 111 -4.19 -11.38 6.00
C ALA A 111 -5.17 -10.58 6.88
N GLY A 112 -6.35 -11.13 7.15
CA GLY A 112 -7.34 -10.56 8.07
C GLY A 112 -8.34 -9.59 7.44
N LEU A 113 -8.63 -9.77 6.14
CA LEU A 113 -9.70 -9.04 5.46
C LEU A 113 -11.07 -9.56 5.94
N PRO A 114 -12.00 -8.67 6.35
CA PRO A 114 -13.33 -9.09 6.78
C PRO A 114 -14.05 -9.92 5.71
N PRO A 115 -14.67 -11.07 6.07
CA PRO A 115 -15.35 -11.92 5.10
C PRO A 115 -16.42 -11.21 4.28
N THR A 116 -17.17 -10.28 4.88
CA THR A 116 -18.17 -9.48 4.17
C THR A 116 -17.52 -8.62 3.08
N LEU A 117 -16.40 -7.96 3.40
CA LEU A 117 -15.65 -7.16 2.43
C LEU A 117 -15.03 -8.05 1.33
N TYR A 118 -14.47 -9.20 1.71
CA TYR A 118 -13.90 -10.15 0.77
C TYR A 118 -14.92 -10.66 -0.25
N ASN A 119 -16.09 -11.11 0.23
CA ASN A 119 -17.15 -11.63 -0.62
C ASN A 119 -17.68 -10.57 -1.58
N TRP A 120 -17.86 -9.34 -1.08
CA TRP A 120 -18.22 -8.18 -1.90
C TRP A 120 -17.20 -7.93 -3.01
N LEU A 121 -15.91 -7.87 -2.66
CA LEU A 121 -14.84 -7.62 -3.63
C LEU A 121 -14.72 -8.75 -4.66
N CYS A 122 -15.08 -9.97 -4.30
CA CYS A 122 -15.09 -11.10 -5.22
C CYS A 122 -16.38 -11.20 -6.05
N GLY A 123 -17.30 -10.23 -5.92
CA GLY A 123 -18.57 -10.22 -6.68
C GLY A 123 -19.59 -11.26 -6.22
N HIS A 124 -19.41 -11.85 -5.04
CA HIS A 124 -20.43 -12.73 -4.48
C HIS A 124 -21.59 -11.89 -3.95
N HIS A 125 -22.81 -12.31 -4.28
CA HIS A 125 -24.03 -11.67 -3.81
C HIS A 125 -24.07 -11.72 -2.27
N ILE A 126 -24.13 -10.57 -1.62
CA ILE A 126 -24.34 -10.48 -0.17
C ILE A 126 -25.85 -10.44 0.08
N PRO A 127 -26.46 -11.52 0.61
CA PRO A 127 -27.92 -11.70 0.59
C PRO A 127 -28.72 -10.63 1.33
N ASP A 128 -28.13 -9.92 2.29
CA ASP A 128 -28.90 -9.17 3.30
C ASP A 128 -28.59 -7.67 3.40
N LEU A 129 -27.68 -7.15 2.56
CA LEU A 129 -27.44 -5.70 2.52
C LEU A 129 -28.35 -5.07 1.46
N TYR A 130 -29.63 -4.87 1.80
CA TYR A 130 -30.61 -4.09 1.01
C TYR A 130 -30.15 -2.65 0.65
N ASN A 131 -28.96 -2.23 1.11
CA ASN A 131 -28.31 -0.96 0.81
C ASN A 131 -26.83 -1.11 0.40
N ALA A 132 -26.35 -2.32 0.08
CA ALA A 132 -25.08 -2.46 -0.63
C ALA A 132 -25.32 -1.98 -2.06
N SER A 133 -25.26 -0.67 -2.26
CA SER A 133 -25.16 -0.12 -3.60
C SER A 133 -23.87 -0.67 -4.23
N TYR A 134 -23.83 -0.70 -5.56
CA TYR A 134 -22.60 -0.99 -6.33
C TYR A 134 -21.42 -0.08 -5.91
N GLU A 135 -21.70 0.98 -5.17
CA GLU A 135 -20.77 2.00 -4.76
C GLU A 135 -20.20 1.79 -3.36
N ALA A 136 -20.84 1.01 -2.46
CA ALA A 136 -20.32 0.82 -1.10
C ALA A 136 -20.80 -0.47 -0.41
N VAL A 137 -19.92 -1.04 0.42
CA VAL A 137 -20.25 -2.15 1.32
C VAL A 137 -20.24 -1.72 2.77
N PHE A 138 -21.20 -2.22 3.55
CA PHE A 138 -21.20 -2.08 4.99
C PHE A 138 -20.49 -3.27 5.63
N VAL A 139 -19.46 -3.00 6.43
CA VAL A 139 -18.74 -4.02 7.19
C VAL A 139 -19.05 -3.82 8.67
N PRO A 140 -19.63 -4.82 9.36
CA PRO A 140 -20.01 -4.67 10.75
C PRO A 140 -18.79 -4.66 11.68
N ASP A 141 -18.88 -3.90 12.76
CA ASP A 141 -17.80 -3.75 13.76
C ASP A 141 -17.42 -5.08 14.42
N CYS A 142 -18.35 -6.03 14.49
CA CYS A 142 -18.10 -7.35 15.06
C CYS A 142 -17.12 -8.19 14.22
N GLU A 143 -17.07 -7.99 12.91
CA GLU A 143 -16.10 -8.67 12.03
C GLU A 143 -14.69 -8.11 12.21
N LEU A 144 -14.55 -6.81 12.46
CA LEU A 144 -13.24 -6.22 12.75
C LEU A 144 -12.64 -6.69 14.07
N LYS A 145 -13.48 -6.97 15.08
CA LYS A 145 -13.06 -7.33 16.44
C LYS A 145 -12.76 -8.82 16.61
N LYS A 146 -13.31 -9.70 15.76
CA LYS A 146 -13.17 -11.16 15.88
C LYS A 146 -11.71 -11.64 15.80
N GLU A 147 -10.86 -10.92 15.08
CA GLU A 147 -9.47 -11.37 14.88
C GLU A 147 -8.53 -11.05 16.04
N SER A 148 -8.87 -10.12 16.94
CA SER A 148 -8.01 -9.83 18.10
C SER A 148 -7.88 -11.02 19.07
N LYS A 149 -8.73 -12.06 18.94
CA LYS A 149 -8.69 -13.27 19.77
C LYS A 149 -7.95 -14.45 19.13
N LEU A 150 -7.85 -14.53 17.79
CA LEU A 150 -7.26 -15.69 17.13
C LEU A 150 -5.72 -15.70 17.17
N TRP A 151 -5.07 -14.55 17.36
CA TRP A 151 -3.61 -14.45 17.54
C TRP A 151 -3.13 -14.66 18.99
N ARG A 152 -4.03 -14.92 19.94
CA ARG A 152 -3.65 -15.21 21.34
C ARG A 152 -3.55 -16.72 21.64
N LEU A 153 -3.85 -17.57 20.67
CA LEU A 153 -3.95 -19.03 20.85
C LEU A 153 -3.11 -19.84 19.84
N ALA A 154 -2.28 -19.18 19.03
CA ALA A 154 -1.30 -19.78 18.14
C ALA A 154 0.09 -19.22 18.48
#